data_AF-A0A1H5ZZS2-F1
#
_entry.id   AF-A0A1H5ZZS2-F1
#
_cell.length_a   1.000
_cell.length_b   1.000
_cell.length_c   1.000
_cell.angle_alpha   90.00
_cell.angle_beta   90.00
_cell.angle_gamma   90.00
#
_symmetry.space_group_name_H-M   'P 1'
#
loop_
_entity.id
_entity.type
_entity.pdbx_description
1 polymer ?
#
loop_
_entity_poly.entity_id
_entity_poly.type
_entity_poly.pdbx_seq_one_letter_code
_entity_poly.pdbx_strand_id
1 'polypeptide(L)' 'MVPEVHDEDIRAAALQYVRKVSGFRAPAAHNQEVFDAAVAAVAAATAELLDGLEVRGAAPARVAG' A
#
# COMPACT_ATOMS: atom_id res chain seq x y z
N MET A 1 -7.25 -17.03 11.63
CA MET A 1 -6.07 -16.88 10.77
C MET A 1 -5.95 -15.39 10.51
N VAL A 2 -4.97 -14.72 11.10
CA VAL A 2 -4.72 -13.29 10.79
C VAL A 2 -4.16 -13.27 9.37
N PRO A 3 -4.71 -12.49 8.43
CA PRO A 3 -4.16 -12.43 7.10
C PRO A 3 -2.74 -11.88 7.18
N GLU A 4 -1.78 -12.63 6.65
CA GLU A 4 -0.45 -12.10 6.36
C GLU A 4 -0.64 -11.03 5.28
N VAL A 5 -0.35 -9.77 5.61
CA VAL A 5 -0.44 -8.67 4.65
C VAL A 5 0.85 -8.69 3.84
N HIS A 6 0.75 -8.91 2.53
CA HIS A 6 1.88 -8.90 1.62
C HIS A 6 2.05 -7.52 0.96
N ASP A 7 3.23 -7.25 0.40
CA ASP A 7 3.52 -5.99 -0.30
C ASP A 7 2.53 -5.70 -1.44
N GLU A 8 1.99 -6.75 -2.06
CA GLU A 8 0.97 -6.63 -3.09
C GLU A 8 -0.37 -6.12 -2.52
N ASP A 9 -0.75 -6.53 -1.31
CA ASP A 9 -1.96 -6.06 -0.64
C ASP A 9 -1.83 -4.59 -0.29
N ILE A 10 -0.65 -4.18 0.18
CA ILE A 10 -0.33 -2.79 0.49
C ILE A 10 -0.46 -1.93 -0.78
N ARG A 11 0.16 -2.37 -1.89
CA ARG A 11 0.05 -1.65 -3.17
C ARG A 11 -1.38 -1.62 -3.71
N ALA A 12 -2.11 -2.72 -3.60
CA ALA A 12 -3.50 -2.79 -4.03
C ALA A 12 -4.39 -1.84 -3.22
N ALA A 13 -4.19 -1.75 -1.91
CA ALA A 13 -4.89 -0.82 -1.03
C ALA A 13 -4.55 0.64 -1.36
N ALA A 14 -3.27 0.94 -1.56
CA ALA A 14 -2.80 2.27 -1.98
C ALA A 14 -3.43 2.70 -3.32
N LEU A 15 -3.48 1.79 -4.29
CA LEU A 15 -4.14 2.04 -5.58
C LEU A 15 -5.64 2.36 -5.40
N GLN A 16 -6.34 1.59 -4.57
CA GLN A 16 -7.75 1.83 -4.27
C GLN A 16 -7.97 3.20 -3.62
N TYR A 17 -7.12 3.57 -2.65
CA TYR A 17 -7.16 4.87 -1.99
C TYR A 17 -6.95 6.01 -2.98
N VAL A 18 -5.90 5.97 -3.80
CA VAL A 18 -5.60 7.03 -4.77
C VAL A 18 -6.71 7.16 -5.80
N ARG A 19 -7.28 6.06 -6.32
CA ARG A 19 -8.46 6.10 -7.20
C ARG A 19 -9.65 6.79 -6.53
N LYS A 20 -9.90 6.46 -5.26
CA LYS A 20 -11.03 7.01 -4.50
C LYS A 20 -10.88 8.50 -4.28
N VAL A 21 -9.69 8.97 -3.88
CA VAL A 21 -9.45 10.37 -3.53
C VAL A 21 -9.29 11.25 -4.77
N SER A 22 -8.60 10.77 -5.79
CA SER A 22 -8.43 11.52 -7.04
C SER A 22 -9.69 11.59 -7.90
N GLY A 23 -10.67 10.68 -7.68
CA GLY A 23 -11.84 10.55 -8.53
C GLY A 23 -11.58 9.85 -9.86
N PHE A 24 -10.34 9.46 -10.16
CA PHE A 24 -9.99 8.72 -11.37
C PHE A 24 -10.11 7.21 -11.16
N ARG A 25 -10.89 6.54 -12.02
CA ARG A 25 -10.82 5.08 -12.14
C ARG A 25 -9.52 4.62 -12.83
N ALA A 26 -9.08 5.39 -13.82
CA ALA A 26 -7.80 5.27 -14.49
C ALA A 26 -7.29 6.68 -14.82
N PRO A 27 -6.02 7.00 -14.55
CA PRO A 27 -5.45 8.30 -14.92
C PRO A 27 -5.33 8.43 -16.45
N ALA A 28 -5.41 9.66 -16.95
CA ALA A 28 -5.03 9.96 -18.32
C ALA A 28 -3.50 9.87 -18.47
N ALA A 29 -3.01 9.63 -19.69
CA ALA A 29 -1.57 9.44 -19.96
C ALA A 29 -0.68 10.56 -19.38
N HIS A 30 -1.14 11.82 -19.44
CA HIS A 30 -0.40 12.96 -18.90
C HIS A 30 -0.36 13.04 -17.37
N ASN A 31 -1.25 12.33 -16.66
CA ASN A 31 -1.29 12.25 -15.20
C ASN A 31 -0.75 10.93 -14.66
N GLN A 32 -0.32 10.01 -15.54
CA GLN A 32 0.10 8.66 -15.17
C GLN A 32 1.24 8.70 -14.15
N GLU A 33 2.28 9.49 -14.41
CA GLU A 33 3.44 9.60 -13.52
C GLU A 33 3.06 10.13 -12.13
N VAL A 34 2.21 11.16 -12.06
CA VAL A 34 1.75 11.73 -10.78
C VAL A 34 0.88 10.73 -10.02
N PHE A 35 0.03 9.99 -10.74
CA PHE A 35 -0.83 8.97 -10.17
C PHE A 35 0.00 7.81 -9.59
N ASP A 36 0.98 7.31 -10.35
CA ASP A 36 1.85 6.21 -9.95
C ASP A 36 2.75 6.62 -8.77
N ALA A 37 3.27 7.84 -8.78
CA ALA A 37 4.03 8.40 -7.66
C ALA A 37 3.17 8.48 -6.38
N ALA A 38 1.91 8.90 -6.48
CA ALA A 38 1.00 8.95 -5.34
C ALA A 38 0.71 7.54 -4.78
N VAL A 39 0.48 6.56 -5.65
CA VAL A 39 0.29 5.15 -5.23
C VAL A 39 1.53 4.63 -4.50
N ALA A 40 2.72 4.88 -5.04
CA ALA A 40 3.98 4.46 -4.43
C ALA A 40 4.19 5.11 -3.05
N ALA A 41 3.92 6.41 -2.92
CA ALA A 41 4.06 7.12 -1.65
C ALA A 41 3.10 6.60 -0.57
N VAL A 42 1.84 6.33 -0.93
CA VAL A 42 0.85 5.78 0.00
C VAL A 42 1.23 4.35 0.40
N ALA A 43 1.71 3.53 -0.54
CA ALA A 43 2.18 2.18 -0.25
C ALA A 43 3.37 2.19 0.72
N ALA A 44 4.36 3.06 0.50
CA ALA A 44 5.52 3.19 1.38
C ALA A 44 5.11 3.63 2.81
N ALA A 45 4.27 4.66 2.92
CA ALA A 45 3.76 5.12 4.23
C ALA A 45 2.96 4.03 4.97
N THR A 46 2.23 3.19 4.23
CA THR A 46 1.49 2.06 4.81
C THR A 46 2.42 0.95 5.29
N ALA A 47 3.48 0.64 4.54
CA ALA A 47 4.51 -0.31 4.96
C ALA A 47 5.21 0.17 6.24
N GLU A 48 5.64 1.44 6.28
CA GLU A 48 6.25 2.04 7.47
C GLU A 48 5.34 1.98 8.70
N LEU A 49 4.04 2.22 8.51
CA LEU A 49 3.04 2.06 9.57
C LEU A 49 3.01 0.61 10.07
N LEU A 50 2.91 -0.37 9.17
CA LEU A 50 2.82 -1.79 9.55
C LEU A 50 4.10 -2.27 10.24
N ASP A 51 5.27 -1.82 9.79
CA ASP A 51 6.56 -2.12 10.41
C ASP A 51 6.66 -1.51 11.83
N GLY A 52 6.11 -0.30 12.02
CA GLY A 52 6.13 0.41 13.29
C GLY A 52 5.02 0.00 14.28
N LEU A 53 4.02 -0.77 13.83
CA LEU A 53 2.94 -1.24 14.70
C LEU A 53 3.43 -2.42 15.55
N GLU A 54 3.64 -2.17 16.84
CA GLU A 54 3.79 -3.24 17.83
C GLU A 54 2.43 -3.95 18.01
N VAL A 55 2.20 -4.99 17.21
CA VAL A 55 1.04 -5.84 17.37
C VAL A 55 1.21 -6.63 18.67
N ARG A 56 0.52 -6.21 19.73
CA ARG A 56 0.38 -7.01 20.96
C ARG A 56 -0.31 -8.33 20.61
N GLY A 57 0.48 -9.35 20.24
CA GLY A 57 0.05 -10.70 19.94
C GLY A 57 0.48 -11.33 18.61
N ALA A 58 1.22 -10.65 17.72
CA ALA A 58 1.67 -11.25 16.47
C ALA A 58 3.19 -11.49 16.48
N ALA A 59 3.60 -12.72 16.15
CA ALA A 59 5.01 -13.09 15.99
C ALA A 59 5.59 -12.44 14.73
N PRO A 60 6.90 -12.08 14.72
CA PRO A 60 7.50 -11.30 13.64
C PRO A 60 7.50 -12.07 12.32
N ALA A 61 7.15 -11.36 11.24
CA ALA A 61 7.16 -11.86 9.87
C ALA A 61 8.59 -12.27 9.47
N ARG A 62 8.75 -13.53 9.08
CA ARG A 62 10.01 -14.04 8.50
C ARG A 62 9.95 -13.87 6.99
N VAL A 63 10.83 -13.01 6.46
CA VAL A 63 11.12 -12.93 5.03
C VAL A 63 11.81 -14.25 4.63
N ALA A 64 11.12 -15.10 3.88
CA ALA A 64 11.73 -16.25 3.20
C ALA A 64 12.11 -15.81 1.78
N GLY A 65 13.39 -16.00 1.44
CA GLY A 65 13.97 -15.68 0.14
C GLY A 65 13.82 -16.77 -0.92
#